data_AF-A0A498DUF2-F1
#
_entry.id   AF-A0A498DUF2-F1
#
_cell.length_a   1.000
_cell.length_b   1.000
_cell.length_c   1.000
_cell.angle_alpha   90.00
_cell.angle_beta   90.00
_cell.angle_gamma   90.00
#
_symmetry.space_group_name_H-M   'P 1'
#
loop_
_entity.id
_entity.type
_entity.pdbx_description
1 polymer ?
#
loop_
_entity_poly.entity_id
_entity_poly.type
_entity_poly.pdbx_seq_one_letter_code
_entity_poly.pdbx_strand_id
1 'polypeptide(L)'
;MTPRRGSPGRDERAAAREAARADREVITARYDAREPVSRIAADYGVSQTWLRLRLDAWGVPRRPVHDAHGHRRSPAHVFKGRAARPRTHAEVRAARAELIRDRARVTARYQAGASLTRLAREYRVTVSWLADTLDRWDIPRRSGPGSERP
;
A
#
# COMPACT_ATOMS: atom_id res chain seq x y z
N MET A 1 4.04 -32.84 -17.34
CA MET A 1 5.17 -32.31 -16.54
C MET A 1 5.87 -31.23 -17.35
N THR A 2 5.49 -29.97 -17.16
CA THR A 2 6.02 -28.84 -17.95
C THR A 2 7.41 -28.49 -17.41
N PRO A 3 8.48 -28.51 -18.23
CA PRO A 3 9.82 -28.18 -17.72
C PRO A 3 9.83 -26.71 -17.27
N ARG A 4 10.25 -26.48 -16.01
CA ARG A 4 10.61 -25.14 -15.54
C ARG A 4 11.78 -24.66 -16.39
N ARG A 5 11.52 -23.74 -17.34
CA ARG A 5 12.59 -23.05 -18.08
C ARG A 5 13.56 -22.46 -17.05
N GLY A 6 14.79 -22.97 -17.04
CA GLY A 6 15.86 -22.40 -16.23
C GLY A 6 15.98 -20.91 -16.49
N SER A 7 16.35 -20.15 -15.47
CA SER A 7 16.62 -18.73 -15.65
C SER A 7 17.73 -18.58 -16.69
N PRO A 8 17.58 -17.75 -17.73
CA PRO A 8 18.56 -17.64 -18.80
C PRO A 8 19.94 -17.33 -18.22
N GLY A 9 20.98 -17.92 -18.80
CA GLY A 9 22.37 -17.76 -18.37
C GLY A 9 22.79 -16.29 -18.39
N ARG A 10 23.83 -15.92 -17.62
CA ARG A 10 24.33 -14.53 -17.59
C ARG A 10 24.67 -14.03 -19.00
N ASP A 11 25.25 -14.90 -19.82
CA ASP A 11 25.72 -14.58 -21.17
C ASP A 11 24.55 -14.42 -22.15
N GLU A 12 23.52 -15.24 -22.04
CA GLU A 12 22.27 -15.10 -22.81
C GLU A 12 21.58 -13.77 -22.50
N ARG A 13 21.56 -13.35 -21.23
CA ARG A 13 21.00 -12.04 -20.84
C ARG A 13 21.85 -10.88 -21.36
N ALA A 14 23.17 -11.06 -21.48
CA ALA A 14 24.04 -10.03 -22.05
C ALA A 14 23.78 -9.90 -23.56
N ALA A 15 23.71 -11.01 -24.29
CA ALA A 15 23.38 -11.02 -25.72
C ALA A 15 22.00 -10.41 -26.00
N ALA A 16 20.98 -10.77 -25.22
CA ALA A 16 19.64 -10.19 -25.31
C ALA A 16 19.64 -8.65 -25.13
N ARG A 17 20.45 -8.15 -24.20
CA ARG A 17 20.58 -6.70 -23.96
C ARG A 17 21.32 -5.99 -25.09
N GLU A 18 22.34 -6.59 -25.67
CA GLU A 18 23.04 -6.01 -26.82
C GLU A 18 22.15 -5.99 -28.07
N ALA A 19 21.40 -7.07 -28.33
CA ALA A 19 20.39 -7.09 -29.40
C ALA A 19 19.34 -5.97 -29.22
N ALA A 20 18.81 -5.80 -28.00
CA ALA A 20 17.88 -4.72 -27.70
C ALA A 20 18.50 -3.31 -27.82
N ARG A 21 19.83 -3.17 -27.71
CA ARG A 21 20.50 -1.89 -27.96
C ARG A 21 20.68 -1.60 -29.45
N ALA A 22 20.99 -2.63 -30.23
CA ALA A 22 21.07 -2.51 -31.69
C ALA A 22 19.70 -2.09 -32.26
N ASP A 23 18.62 -2.67 -31.73
CA ASP A 23 17.24 -2.41 -32.17
C ASP A 23 16.57 -1.21 -31.48
N ARG A 24 17.36 -0.23 -31.02
CA ARG A 24 16.86 0.95 -30.30
C ARG A 24 15.66 1.59 -31.01
N GLU A 25 15.80 1.84 -32.31
CA GLU A 25 14.81 2.59 -33.08
C GLU A 25 13.51 1.80 -33.27
N VAL A 26 13.62 0.48 -33.44
CA VAL A 26 12.47 -0.44 -33.51
C VAL A 26 11.73 -0.46 -32.17
N ILE A 27 12.47 -0.55 -31.07
CA ILE A 27 11.90 -0.54 -29.72
C ILE A 27 11.20 0.79 -29.42
N THR A 28 11.81 1.92 -29.79
CA THR A 28 11.20 3.25 -29.62
C THR A 28 9.94 3.37 -30.48
N ALA A 29 9.97 2.95 -31.75
CA ALA A 29 8.78 2.99 -32.61
C ALA A 29 7.62 2.13 -32.06
N ARG A 30 7.91 0.93 -31.56
CA ARG A 30 6.93 0.07 -30.86
C ARG A 30 6.41 0.74 -29.58
N TYR A 31 7.29 1.43 -28.85
CA TYR A 31 6.92 2.22 -27.69
C TYR A 31 6.11 3.48 -28.07
N ASP A 32 6.26 4.07 -29.23
CA ASP A 32 5.41 5.18 -29.64
C ASP A 32 4.04 4.67 -30.15
N ALA A 33 4.02 3.50 -30.79
CA ALA A 33 2.81 2.77 -31.23
C ALA A 33 1.94 2.22 -30.09
N ARG A 34 2.17 2.64 -28.85
CA ARG A 34 1.44 2.26 -27.65
C ARG A 34 1.58 0.80 -27.21
N GLU A 35 2.52 0.03 -27.76
CA GLU A 35 2.70 -1.35 -27.34
C GLU A 35 3.15 -1.45 -25.86
N PRO A 36 2.65 -2.41 -25.06
CA PRO A 36 3.06 -2.55 -23.67
C PRO A 36 4.55 -2.89 -23.54
N VAL A 37 5.25 -2.20 -22.63
CA VAL A 37 6.66 -2.46 -22.32
C VAL A 37 6.89 -3.92 -21.92
N SER A 38 5.90 -4.56 -21.29
CA SER A 38 5.93 -5.98 -20.96
C SER A 38 6.07 -6.89 -22.17
N ARG A 39 5.39 -6.56 -23.26
CA ARG A 39 5.40 -7.32 -24.50
C ARG A 39 6.69 -7.13 -25.27
N ILE A 40 7.14 -5.88 -25.43
CA ILE A 40 8.43 -5.56 -26.04
C ILE A 40 9.57 -6.24 -25.26
N ALA A 41 9.56 -6.17 -23.93
CA ALA A 41 10.58 -6.80 -23.10
C ALA A 41 10.62 -8.33 -23.25
N ALA A 42 9.45 -8.97 -23.37
CA ALA A 42 9.35 -10.41 -23.55
C ALA A 42 9.93 -10.86 -24.90
N ASP A 43 9.66 -10.13 -25.98
CA ASP A 43 10.18 -10.44 -27.31
C ASP A 43 11.71 -10.39 -27.37
N TYR A 44 12.31 -9.45 -26.64
CA TYR A 44 13.76 -9.31 -26.54
C TYR A 44 14.39 -10.14 -25.40
N GLY A 45 13.59 -10.88 -24.61
CA GLY A 45 14.10 -11.65 -23.47
C GLY A 45 14.71 -10.81 -22.35
N VAL A 46 14.38 -9.52 -22.27
CA VAL A 46 14.87 -8.59 -21.23
C VAL A 46 13.83 -8.34 -20.15
N SER A 47 14.23 -7.79 -19.00
CA SER A 47 13.28 -7.42 -17.96
C SER A 47 12.60 -6.08 -18.26
N GLN A 48 11.35 -5.94 -17.85
CA GLN A 48 10.58 -4.69 -18.00
C GLN A 48 11.26 -3.50 -17.32
N THR A 49 11.80 -3.73 -16.13
CA THR A 49 12.53 -2.70 -15.37
C THR A 49 13.76 -2.22 -16.12
N TRP A 50 14.52 -3.15 -16.71
CA TRP A 50 15.68 -2.81 -17.52
C TRP A 50 15.28 -1.99 -18.76
N LEU A 51 14.23 -2.42 -19.47
CA LEU A 51 13.76 -1.73 -20.67
C LEU A 51 13.25 -0.32 -20.36
N ARG A 52 12.55 -0.13 -19.22
CA ARG A 52 12.12 1.21 -18.76
C ARG A 52 13.29 2.15 -18.51
N LEU A 53 14.29 1.69 -17.74
CA LEU A 53 15.50 2.48 -17.48
C LEU A 53 16.23 2.83 -18.78
N ARG A 54 16.18 1.93 -19.77
CA ARG A 54 16.82 2.14 -21.06
C ARG A 54 16.08 3.15 -21.94
N LEU A 55 14.75 3.11 -21.95
CA LEU A 55 13.91 4.13 -22.62
C LEU A 55 14.16 5.52 -22.03
N ASP A 56 14.25 5.62 -20.69
CA ASP A 56 14.61 6.87 -20.01
C ASP A 56 16.02 7.35 -20.44
N ALA A 57 17.00 6.44 -20.49
CA ALA A 57 18.37 6.75 -20.90
C ALA A 57 18.50 7.12 -22.40
N TRP A 58 17.56 6.67 -23.24
CA TRP A 58 17.47 7.08 -24.64
C TRP A 58 16.70 8.39 -24.85
N GLY A 59 16.21 9.01 -23.77
CA GLY A 59 15.45 10.25 -23.84
C GLY A 59 14.01 10.09 -24.35
N VAL A 60 13.48 8.87 -24.37
CA VAL A 60 12.10 8.61 -24.78
C VAL A 60 11.17 9.08 -23.67
N PRO A 61 10.28 10.06 -23.91
CA PRO A 61 9.41 10.59 -22.87
C PRO A 61 8.49 9.50 -22.36
N ARG A 62 8.39 9.38 -21.03
CA ARG A 62 7.46 8.44 -20.41
C ARG A 62 6.05 8.77 -20.84
N ARG A 63 5.32 7.77 -21.34
CA ARG A 63 3.89 7.95 -21.60
C ARG A 63 3.19 8.39 -20.32
N PRO A 64 2.29 9.39 -20.39
CA PRO A 64 1.49 9.76 -19.24
C PRO A 64 0.78 8.50 -18.76
N VAL A 65 0.78 8.29 -17.44
CA VAL A 65 -0.01 7.22 -16.84
C VAL A 65 -1.44 7.42 -17.34
N HIS A 66 -1.95 6.46 -18.10
CA HIS A 66 -3.37 6.47 -18.43
C HIS A 66 -4.07 6.50 -17.07
N ASP A 67 -4.87 7.53 -16.85
CA ASP A 67 -5.43 7.85 -15.54
C ASP A 67 -6.47 6.80 -15.17
N ALA A 68 -6.01 5.60 -14.80
CA ALA A 68 -6.84 4.47 -14.39
C ALA A 68 -7.58 4.81 -13.08
N HIS A 69 -7.23 5.92 -12.44
CA HIS A 69 -7.95 6.51 -11.33
C HIS A 69 -9.25 7.20 -11.75
N GLY A 70 -9.49 7.43 -13.05
CA GLY A 70 -10.76 7.91 -13.59
C GLY A 70 -11.93 6.94 -13.39
N HIS A 71 -11.67 5.68 -13.05
CA HIS A 71 -12.71 4.69 -12.69
C HIS A 71 -12.98 4.57 -11.19
N ARG A 72 -12.40 5.45 -10.34
CA ARG A 72 -12.95 5.59 -8.98
C ARG A 72 -14.40 6.03 -9.15
N ARG A 73 -15.32 5.12 -8.77
CA ARG A 73 -16.78 5.33 -8.74
C ARG A 73 -17.12 6.80 -8.56
N SER A 74 -17.91 7.33 -9.49
CA SER A 74 -18.53 8.65 -9.39
C SER A 74 -19.02 8.86 -7.95
N PRO A 75 -18.63 9.95 -7.25
CA PRO A 75 -18.97 10.17 -5.84
C PRO A 75 -20.45 10.50 -5.61
N ALA A 76 -21.30 10.34 -6.63
CA ALA A 76 -22.72 10.64 -6.60
C ALA A 76 -23.51 9.86 -5.53
N HIS A 77 -22.95 8.76 -5.00
CA HIS A 77 -23.56 7.99 -3.90
C HIS A 77 -22.86 8.17 -2.54
N VAL A 78 -21.85 9.06 -2.43
CA VAL A 78 -21.27 9.35 -1.12
C VAL A 78 -22.19 10.34 -0.42
N PHE A 79 -22.87 9.86 0.62
CA PHE A 79 -23.67 10.67 1.55
C PHE A 79 -22.92 11.97 1.89
N LYS A 80 -23.35 13.09 1.30
CA LYS A 80 -22.85 14.43 1.64
C LYS A 80 -23.55 14.92 2.91
N GLY A 81 -23.43 14.15 4.00
CA GLY A 81 -23.59 14.73 5.32
C GLY A 81 -22.60 15.89 5.48
N ARG A 82 -22.87 16.86 6.37
CA ARG A 82 -21.91 17.93 6.69
C ARG A 82 -20.56 17.28 6.96
N ALA A 83 -19.61 17.44 6.04
CA ALA A 83 -18.33 16.76 6.11
C ALA A 83 -17.59 17.30 7.33
N ALA A 84 -17.58 16.53 8.42
CA ALA A 84 -16.69 16.82 9.53
C ALA A 84 -15.27 16.87 8.96
N ARG A 85 -14.55 17.97 9.22
CA ARG A 85 -13.18 18.15 8.75
C ARG A 85 -12.37 16.88 9.06
N PRO A 86 -11.72 16.25 8.05
CA PRO A 86 -10.84 15.12 8.30
C PRO A 86 -9.76 15.53 9.31
N ARG A 87 -9.51 14.66 10.30
CA ARG A 87 -8.43 14.90 11.26
C ARG A 87 -7.09 14.88 10.53
N THR A 88 -6.24 15.84 10.86
CA THR A 88 -4.86 15.91 10.40
C THR A 88 -4.00 14.85 11.11
N HIS A 89 -2.88 14.49 10.49
CA HIS A 89 -1.89 13.61 11.13
C HIS A 89 -1.36 14.18 12.45
N ALA A 90 -1.24 15.51 12.55
CA ALA A 90 -0.80 16.19 13.77
C ALA A 90 -1.79 15.98 14.92
N GLU A 91 -3.10 16.13 14.66
CA GLU A 91 -4.16 15.89 15.64
C GLU A 91 -4.20 14.42 16.08
N VAL A 92 -4.04 13.48 15.14
CA VAL A 92 -3.97 12.05 15.47
C VAL A 92 -2.75 11.75 16.34
N ARG A 93 -1.59 12.35 16.06
CA ARG A 93 -0.38 12.17 16.88
C ARG A 93 -0.57 12.75 18.28
N ALA A 94 -1.14 13.94 18.40
CA ALA A 94 -1.40 14.59 19.69
C ALA A 94 -2.36 13.76 20.55
N ALA A 95 -3.46 13.26 19.97
CA ALA A 95 -4.43 12.41 20.66
C ALA A 95 -3.80 11.11 21.20
N ARG A 96 -2.94 10.47 20.39
CA ARG A 96 -2.19 9.27 20.83
C ARG A 96 -1.21 9.59 21.96
N ALA A 97 -0.50 10.71 21.88
CA ALA A 97 0.44 11.13 22.91
C ALA A 97 -0.27 11.47 24.23
N GLU A 98 -1.45 12.09 24.16
CA GLU A 98 -2.31 12.32 25.32
C GLU A 98 -2.71 11.01 26.00
N LEU A 99 -3.20 10.02 25.24
CA LEU A 99 -3.55 8.71 25.79
C LEU A 99 -2.36 8.02 26.46
N ILE A 100 -1.17 8.11 25.86
CA ILE A 100 0.05 7.50 26.42
C ILE A 100 0.47 8.18 27.73
N ARG A 101 0.36 9.52 27.82
CA ARG A 101 0.61 10.26 29.07
C ARG A 101 -0.37 9.84 30.16
N ASP A 102 -1.63 9.63 29.80
CA ASP A 102 -2.71 9.22 30.70
C ASP A 102 -2.78 7.71 30.97
N ARG A 103 -1.72 6.94 30.66
CA ARG A 103 -1.69 5.47 30.77
C ARG A 103 -2.35 4.94 32.04
N ALA A 104 -1.93 5.42 33.21
CA ALA A 104 -2.44 4.93 34.49
C ALA A 104 -3.97 5.11 34.63
N ARG A 105 -4.49 6.26 34.19
CA ARG A 105 -5.92 6.58 34.22
C ARG A 105 -6.71 5.71 33.24
N VAL A 106 -6.19 5.51 32.03
CA VAL A 106 -6.82 4.67 31.01
C VAL A 106 -6.89 3.22 31.48
N THR A 107 -5.80 2.68 32.04
CA THR A 107 -5.75 1.33 32.60
C THR A 107 -6.77 1.15 33.73
N ALA A 108 -6.78 2.06 34.71
CA ALA A 108 -7.70 2.00 35.84
C ALA A 108 -9.16 2.00 35.37
N ARG A 109 -9.52 2.87 34.42
CA ARG A 109 -10.88 2.93 33.89
C ARG A 109 -11.26 1.70 33.08
N TYR A 110 -10.33 1.16 32.29
CA TYR A 110 -10.56 -0.06 31.52
C TYR A 110 -10.80 -1.26 32.45
N GLN A 111 -9.99 -1.40 33.50
CA GLN A 111 -10.15 -2.44 34.53
C GLN A 111 -11.44 -2.25 35.34
N ALA A 112 -11.82 -1.01 35.65
CA ALA A 112 -13.05 -0.67 36.36
C ALA A 112 -14.33 -0.90 35.53
N GLY A 113 -14.22 -1.25 34.25
CA GLY A 113 -15.39 -1.60 33.45
C GLY A 113 -15.54 -0.89 32.11
N ALA A 114 -14.78 0.19 31.87
CA ALA A 114 -14.98 1.03 30.70
C ALA A 114 -14.70 0.27 29.39
N SER A 115 -15.60 0.38 28.42
CA SER A 115 -15.43 -0.25 27.11
C SER A 115 -14.33 0.44 26.30
N LEU A 116 -13.67 -0.34 25.43
CA LEU A 116 -12.68 0.19 24.48
C LEU A 116 -13.27 1.29 23.60
N THR A 117 -14.52 1.14 23.16
CA THR A 117 -15.22 2.15 22.35
C THR A 117 -15.38 3.47 23.09
N ARG A 118 -15.72 3.44 24.39
CA ARG A 118 -15.86 4.64 25.20
C ARG A 118 -14.52 5.35 25.37
N LEU A 119 -13.48 4.61 25.75
CA LEU A 119 -12.13 5.16 25.93
C LEU A 119 -11.55 5.70 24.61
N ALA A 120 -11.75 4.99 23.51
CA ALA A 120 -11.31 5.43 22.20
C ALA A 120 -11.97 6.74 21.76
N ARG A 121 -13.28 6.91 22.05
CA ARG A 121 -14.00 8.15 21.76
C ARG A 121 -13.52 9.31 22.63
N GLU A 122 -13.29 9.07 23.91
CA GLU A 122 -12.81 10.07 24.88
C GLU A 122 -11.45 10.64 24.45
N TYR A 123 -10.49 9.76 24.16
CA TYR A 123 -9.15 10.14 23.71
C TYR A 123 -9.05 10.39 22.19
N ARG A 124 -10.17 10.34 21.47
CA ARG A 124 -10.25 10.52 20.01
C ARG A 124 -9.29 9.61 19.21
N VAL A 125 -9.01 8.42 19.71
CA VAL A 125 -8.22 7.39 19.01
C VAL A 125 -9.14 6.34 18.38
N THR A 126 -8.59 5.48 17.53
CA THR A 126 -9.33 4.34 16.97
C THR A 126 -9.34 3.18 17.95
N VAL A 127 -10.43 2.41 18.00
CA VAL A 127 -10.59 1.24 18.90
C VAL A 127 -9.48 0.21 18.68
N SER A 128 -9.16 -0.12 17.42
CA SER A 128 -8.10 -1.09 17.10
C SER A 128 -6.75 -0.66 17.64
N TRP A 129 -6.35 0.59 17.40
CA TRP A 129 -5.11 1.13 17.95
C TRP A 129 -5.09 1.12 19.48
N LEU A 130 -6.22 1.40 20.15
CA LEU A 130 -6.30 1.32 21.60
C LEU A 130 -6.13 -0.13 22.09
N ALA A 131 -6.76 -1.10 21.42
CA ALA A 131 -6.62 -2.51 21.76
C ALA A 131 -5.14 -2.97 21.65
N ASP A 132 -4.50 -2.66 20.52
CA ASP A 132 -3.06 -2.96 20.31
C ASP A 132 -2.16 -2.22 21.32
N THR A 133 -2.62 -1.09 21.85
CA THR A 133 -1.87 -0.33 22.87
C THR A 133 -2.03 -0.95 24.25
N LEU A 134 -3.21 -1.46 24.61
CA LEU A 134 -3.41 -2.18 25.87
C LEU A 134 -2.65 -3.50 25.88
N ASP A 135 -2.63 -4.23 24.76
CA ASP A 135 -1.82 -5.44 24.61
C ASP A 135 -0.32 -5.15 24.84
N ARG A 136 0.19 -4.05 24.26
CA ARG A 136 1.58 -3.58 24.48
C ARG A 136 1.86 -3.11 25.90
N TRP A 137 0.82 -2.84 26.69
CA TRP A 137 0.95 -2.49 28.11
C TRP A 137 0.75 -3.70 29.03
N ASP A 138 0.65 -4.92 28.46
CA ASP A 138 0.38 -6.17 29.14
C ASP A 138 -0.93 -6.15 29.95
N ILE A 139 -1.93 -5.40 29.47
CA ILE A 139 -3.23 -5.32 30.11
C ILE A 139 -4.13 -6.40 29.50
N PRO A 140 -4.58 -7.40 30.27
CA PRO A 140 -5.38 -8.49 29.74
C PRO A 140 -6.68 -7.96 29.14
N ARG A 141 -7.01 -8.44 27.93
CA ARG A 141 -8.31 -8.15 27.32
C ARG A 141 -9.40 -8.77 28.19
N ARG A 142 -10.44 -7.99 28.50
CA ARG A 142 -11.58 -8.53 29.22
C ARG A 142 -12.31 -9.48 28.28
N SER A 143 -12.26 -10.78 28.56
CA SER A 143 -13.13 -11.76 27.94
C SER A 143 -14.57 -11.30 28.16
N GLY A 144 -15.31 -11.05 27.08
CA GLY A 144 -16.70 -10.67 27.19
C GLY A 144 -17.51 -11.74 27.94
N PRO A 145 -18.67 -11.39 28.51
CA PRO A 145 -19.58 -12.36 29.13
C PRO A 145 -20.22 -13.24 28.04
N GLY A 146 -19.46 -14.18 27.48
CA GLY A 146 -19.90 -15.04 26.39
C GLY A 146 -19.09 -16.33 26.20
N SER A 147 -18.14 -16.63 27.08
CA SER A 147 -17.32 -17.86 27.00
C SER A 147 -17.64 -18.87 28.11
N GLU A 148 -18.85 -18.82 28.66
CA GLU A 148 -19.35 -19.85 29.56
C GLU A 148 -20.76 -20.20 29.11
N ARG A 149 -20.87 -21.26 28.30
CA ARG A 149 -22.10 -22.02 28.13
C ARG A 149 -21.79 -23.47 28.55
N PRO A 150 -22.69 -24.10 29.32
CA PRO A 150 -22.52 -25.45 29.85
C PRO A 150 -22.47 -26.52 28.76
#